data_AF-A0A522DAL3-F1
#
_entry.id   AF-A0A522DAL3-F1
#
_cell.length_a   1.000
_cell.length_b   1.000
_cell.length_c   1.000
_cell.angle_alpha   90.00
_cell.angle_beta   90.00
_cell.angle_gamma   90.00
#
_symmetry.space_group_name_H-M   'P 1'
#
loop_
_entity.id
_entity.type
_entity.pdbx_description
1 polymer ?
#
loop_
_entity_poly.entity_id
_entity_poly.type
_entity_poly.pdbx_seq_one_letter_code
_entity_poly.pdbx_strand_id
1 'polypeptide(L)'
;MGLLNEAGSAFLKFSERVVEKTEEFTRIARLHLEIRRLEDDAAGIEREIGQMVLSRRESGASSMDLTDDGITALAGRIADIKTRIARRREEIESLRFAHRGNYNDEI
;
A
#
# COMPACT_ATOMS: atom_id res chain seq x y z
N MET A 1 -16.41 21.53 -41.13
CA MET A 1 -16.00 20.29 -40.45
C MET A 1 -14.82 19.70 -41.23
N GLY A 2 -13.61 20.24 -41.04
CA GLY A 2 -12.43 19.84 -41.81
C GLY A 2 -11.55 18.89 -41.01
N LEU A 3 -10.86 17.97 -41.71
CA LEU A 3 -9.94 16.96 -41.16
C LEU A 3 -8.94 17.53 -40.12
N LEU A 4 -8.56 18.81 -40.26
CA LEU A 4 -7.68 19.53 -39.32
C LEU A 4 -8.31 19.78 -37.94
N ASN A 5 -9.63 20.05 -37.88
CA ASN A 5 -10.34 20.21 -36.61
C ASN A 5 -10.56 18.85 -35.92
N GLU A 6 -10.82 17.79 -36.68
CA GLU A 6 -10.94 16.43 -36.14
C GLU A 6 -9.59 15.93 -35.60
N ALA A 7 -8.51 16.10 -36.36
CA ALA A 7 -7.15 15.74 -35.92
C ALA A 7 -6.69 16.54 -34.68
N GLY A 8 -6.99 17.84 -34.62
CA GLY A 8 -6.69 18.67 -33.45
C GLY A 8 -7.44 18.20 -32.20
N SER A 9 -8.71 17.84 -32.33
CA SER A 9 -9.51 17.30 -31.22
C SER A 9 -9.01 15.93 -30.74
N ALA A 10 -8.56 15.07 -31.67
CA ALA A 10 -8.00 13.76 -31.35
C ALA A 10 -6.66 13.89 -30.60
N PHE A 11 -5.81 14.84 -31.02
CA PHE A 11 -4.55 15.14 -30.35
C PHE A 11 -4.75 15.63 -28.92
N LEU A 12 -5.70 16.55 -28.70
CA LEU A 12 -6.03 17.05 -27.35
C LEU A 12 -6.50 15.91 -26.44
N LYS A 13 -7.46 15.10 -26.91
CA LYS A 13 -7.95 13.92 -26.15
C LYS A 13 -6.84 12.93 -25.83
N PHE A 14 -5.92 12.70 -26.78
CA PHE A 14 -4.77 11.83 -26.54
C PHE A 14 -3.83 12.41 -25.47
N SER A 15 -3.56 13.72 -25.52
CA SER A 15 -2.71 14.39 -24.52
C SER A 15 -3.31 14.34 -23.11
N GLU A 16 -4.63 14.56 -22.98
CA GLU A 16 -5.37 14.42 -21.72
C GLU A 16 -5.24 13.00 -21.16
N ARG A 17 -5.47 11.99 -22.00
CA ARG A 17 -5.35 10.57 -21.63
C ARG A 17 -3.93 10.19 -21.17
N VAL A 18 -2.89 10.79 -21.75
CA VAL A 18 -1.49 10.56 -21.34
C VAL A 18 -1.20 11.18 -19.97
N VAL A 19 -1.71 12.39 -19.71
CA VAL A 19 -1.57 13.07 -18.41
C VAL A 19 -2.27 12.26 -17.33
N GLU A 20 -3.54 11.88 -17.55
CA GLU A 20 -4.32 11.06 -16.61
C GLU A 20 -3.58 9.77 -16.23
N LYS A 21 -3.09 9.01 -17.22
CA LYS A 21 -2.31 7.78 -16.96
C LYS A 21 -1.05 8.04 -16.13
N THR A 22 -0.37 9.15 -16.38
CA THR A 22 0.87 9.49 -15.65
C THR A 22 0.58 9.82 -14.19
N GLU A 23 -0.50 10.53 -13.91
CA GLU A 23 -0.96 10.83 -12.55
C GLU A 23 -1.36 9.55 -11.81
N GLU A 24 -2.06 8.63 -12.47
CA GLU A 24 -2.44 7.34 -11.91
C GLU A 24 -1.21 6.48 -11.56
N PHE A 25 -0.24 6.34 -12.46
CA PHE A 25 0.99 5.61 -12.17
C PHE A 25 1.75 6.22 -11.00
N THR A 26 1.75 7.56 -10.91
CA THR A 26 2.36 8.28 -9.80
C THR A 26 1.63 7.96 -8.49
N ARG A 27 0.29 7.90 -8.50
CA ARG A 27 -0.51 7.52 -7.33
C ARG A 27 -0.22 6.09 -6.89
N ILE A 28 -0.18 5.14 -7.82
CA ILE A 28 0.17 3.74 -7.53
C ILE A 28 1.59 3.65 -6.93
N ALA A 29 2.56 4.35 -7.50
CA ALA A 29 3.93 4.39 -6.97
C ALA A 29 3.98 4.93 -5.53
N ARG A 30 3.22 6.00 -5.23
CA ARG A 30 3.09 6.53 -3.86
C ARG A 30 2.54 5.50 -2.89
N LEU A 31 1.48 4.78 -3.27
CA LEU A 31 0.89 3.72 -2.45
C LEU A 31 1.90 2.59 -2.17
N HIS A 32 2.72 2.20 -3.16
CA HIS A 32 3.78 1.22 -2.95
C HIS A 32 4.85 1.72 -1.97
N LEU A 33 5.26 2.99 -2.04
CA LEU A 33 6.20 3.57 -1.07
C LEU A 33 5.62 3.59 0.34
N GLU A 34 4.33 3.93 0.49
CA GLU A 34 3.64 3.87 1.78
C GLU A 34 3.57 2.46 2.35
N ILE A 35 3.25 1.46 1.53
CA ILE A 35 3.25 0.04 1.93
C ILE A 35 4.65 -0.35 2.43
N ARG A 36 5.70 -0.02 1.69
CA ARG A 36 7.07 -0.36 2.08
C ARG A 36 7.46 0.28 3.42
N ARG A 37 7.10 1.55 3.63
CA ARG A 37 7.34 2.23 4.92
C ARG A 37 6.61 1.52 6.06
N LEU A 38 5.36 1.13 5.85
CA LEU A 38 4.57 0.38 6.84
C LEU A 38 5.19 -1.01 7.13
N GLU A 39 5.71 -1.69 6.11
CA GLU A 39 6.42 -2.97 6.26
C GLU A 39 7.71 -2.80 7.09
N ASP A 40 8.48 -1.74 6.84
CA ASP A 40 9.67 -1.40 7.63
C ASP A 40 9.32 -1.08 9.10
N ASP A 41 8.22 -0.35 9.33
CA ASP A 41 7.71 -0.05 10.68
C ASP A 41 7.31 -1.34 11.42
N ALA A 42 6.61 -2.26 10.74
CA ALA A 42 6.24 -3.56 11.32
C ALA A 42 7.47 -4.39 11.67
N ALA A 43 8.47 -4.45 10.77
CA ALA A 43 9.73 -5.15 11.03
C ALA A 43 10.49 -4.56 12.23
N GLY A 44 10.41 -3.24 12.44
CA GLY A 44 10.93 -2.58 13.64
C GLY A 44 10.27 -3.10 14.92
N ILE A 45 8.94 -3.21 14.94
CA ILE A 45 8.18 -3.72 16.09
C ILE A 45 8.46 -5.22 16.31
N GLU A 46 8.57 -6.02 15.27
CA GLU A 46 8.92 -7.44 15.38
C GLU A 46 10.30 -7.63 16.01
N ARG A 47 11.27 -6.75 15.69
CA ARG A 47 12.59 -6.73 16.36
C ARG A 47 12.47 -6.35 17.82
N GLU A 48 11.63 -5.38 18.17
CA GLU A 48 11.38 -4.98 19.56
C GLU A 48 10.82 -6.14 20.40
N ILE A 49 9.84 -6.89 19.87
CA ILE A 49 9.34 -8.12 20.49
C ILE A 49 10.48 -9.14 20.66
N GLY A 50 11.30 -9.34 19.62
CA GLY A 50 12.45 -10.24 19.68
C GLY A 50 13.45 -9.87 20.78
N GLN A 51 13.77 -8.58 20.91
CA GLN A 51 14.64 -8.06 21.96
C GLN A 51 14.04 -8.29 23.36
N MET A 52 12.73 -8.09 23.52
CA MET A 52 12.03 -8.34 24.77
C MET A 52 12.12 -9.81 25.18
N VAL A 53 11.89 -10.74 24.25
CA VAL A 53 12.01 -12.19 24.49
C VAL A 53 13.44 -12.57 24.87
N LEU A 54 14.44 -12.05 24.15
CA LEU A 54 15.85 -12.30 24.45
C LEU A 54 16.23 -11.81 25.85
N SER A 55 15.84 -10.58 26.21
CA SER A 55 16.11 -10.01 27.53
C SER A 55 15.48 -10.82 28.66
N ARG A 56 14.24 -11.31 28.47
CA ARG A 56 13.58 -12.20 29.44
C ARG A 56 14.34 -13.51 29.62
N ARG A 57 14.78 -14.12 28.52
CA ARG A 57 15.58 -15.36 28.55
C ARG A 57 16.93 -15.16 29.25
N GLU A 58 17.64 -14.08 28.94
CA GLU A 58 18.92 -13.73 29.57
C GLU A 58 18.77 -13.47 31.08
N SER A 59 17.60 -12.98 31.50
CA SER A 59 17.23 -12.83 32.92
C SER A 59 16.84 -14.16 33.59
N GLY A 60 16.95 -15.29 32.89
CA GLY A 60 16.67 -16.63 33.42
C GLY A 60 15.21 -17.07 33.33
N ALA A 61 14.35 -16.34 32.61
CA ALA A 61 12.97 -16.76 32.41
C ALA A 61 12.90 -18.02 31.53
N SER A 62 12.13 -19.02 31.98
CA SER A 62 11.83 -20.25 31.22
C SER A 62 10.49 -20.19 30.49
N SER A 63 9.66 -19.18 30.78
CA SER A 63 8.37 -18.93 30.16
C SER A 63 8.12 -17.43 30.04
N MET A 64 7.19 -17.07 29.15
CA MET A 64 6.72 -15.70 28.95
C MET A 64 5.21 -15.72 28.79
N ASP A 65 4.52 -14.79 29.45
CA ASP A 65 3.10 -14.57 29.26
C ASP A 65 2.88 -13.73 27.99
N LEU A 66 2.13 -14.28 27.03
CA LEU A 66 1.79 -13.58 25.79
C LEU A 66 0.66 -12.56 25.96
N THR A 67 0.00 -12.58 27.12
CA THR A 67 -1.03 -11.60 27.50
C THR A 67 -0.46 -10.40 28.25
N ASP A 68 0.86 -10.37 28.48
CA ASP A 68 1.56 -9.20 29.01
C ASP A 68 1.21 -7.95 28.19
N ASP A 69 0.91 -6.85 28.88
CA ASP A 69 0.45 -5.61 28.27
C ASP A 69 1.43 -5.08 27.20
N GLY A 70 2.73 -5.28 27.40
CA GLY A 70 3.77 -4.89 26.44
C GLY A 70 3.70 -5.70 25.15
N ILE A 71 3.61 -7.03 25.27
CA ILE A 71 3.46 -7.93 24.11
C ILE A 71 2.14 -7.65 23.38
N THR A 72 1.06 -7.51 24.13
CA THR A 72 -0.29 -7.24 23.59
C THR A 72 -0.32 -5.92 22.83
N ALA A 73 0.27 -4.85 23.38
CA ALA A 73 0.34 -3.55 22.71
C ALA A 73 1.15 -3.61 21.40
N LEU A 74 2.31 -4.27 21.41
CA LEU A 74 3.15 -4.42 20.20
C LEU A 74 2.44 -5.26 19.13
N ALA A 75 1.81 -6.37 19.52
CA ALA A 75 1.01 -7.20 18.62
C ALA A 75 -0.18 -6.42 18.02
N GLY A 76 -0.87 -5.61 18.83
CA GLY A 76 -1.95 -4.74 18.37
C GLY A 76 -1.49 -3.71 17.34
N ARG A 77 -0.31 -3.11 17.53
CA ARG A 77 0.30 -2.19 16.55
C ARG A 77 0.64 -2.89 15.24
N ILE A 78 1.19 -4.10 15.27
CA ILE A 78 1.45 -4.90 14.07
C ILE A 78 0.14 -5.20 13.34
N ALA A 79 -0.92 -5.54 14.07
CA ALA A 79 -2.23 -5.80 13.49
C ALA A 79 -2.80 -4.57 12.76
N ASP A 80 -2.75 -3.39 13.39
CA ASP A 80 -3.17 -2.13 12.75
C ASP A 80 -2.36 -1.84 11.48
N ILE A 81 -1.03 -2.00 11.53
CA ILE A 81 -0.17 -1.83 10.36
C ILE A 81 -0.57 -2.77 9.23
N LYS A 82 -0.82 -4.06 9.54
CA LYS A 82 -1.26 -5.05 8.55
C LYS A 82 -2.60 -4.68 7.93
N THR A 83 -3.55 -4.18 8.73
CA THR A 83 -4.84 -3.67 8.22
C THR A 83 -4.63 -2.47 7.29
N ARG A 84 -3.74 -1.54 7.64
CA ARG A 84 -3.42 -0.39 6.79
C ARG A 84 -2.79 -0.82 5.47
N ILE A 85 -1.83 -1.74 5.50
CA ILE A 85 -1.23 -2.32 4.29
C ILE A 85 -2.30 -2.96 3.39
N ALA A 86 -3.21 -3.76 3.97
CA ALA A 86 -4.29 -4.38 3.22
C ALA A 86 -5.16 -3.33 2.49
N ARG A 87 -5.57 -2.26 3.18
CA ARG A 87 -6.33 -1.16 2.57
C ARG A 87 -5.58 -0.47 1.41
N ARG A 88 -4.27 -0.26 1.54
CA ARG A 88 -3.48 0.35 0.44
C ARG A 88 -3.36 -0.60 -0.75
N ARG A 89 -3.25 -1.90 -0.51
CA ARG A 89 -3.26 -2.91 -1.59
C ARG A 89 -4.62 -2.95 -2.30
N GLU A 90 -5.72 -2.85 -1.57
CA GLU A 90 -7.07 -2.72 -2.15
C GLU A 90 -7.21 -1.45 -2.99
N GLU A 91 -6.64 -0.32 -2.54
CA GLU A 91 -6.64 0.92 -3.33
C GLU A 91 -5.86 0.76 -4.64
N ILE A 92 -4.68 0.11 -4.62
CA ILE A 92 -3.92 -0.20 -5.84
C ILE A 92 -4.74 -1.06 -6.79
N GLU A 93 -5.39 -2.12 -6.29
CA GLU A 93 -6.22 -2.98 -7.12
C GLU A 93 -7.42 -2.22 -7.68
N SER A 94 -8.07 -1.36 -6.89
CA SER A 94 -9.19 -0.52 -7.36
C SER A 94 -8.78 0.40 -8.51
N LEU A 95 -7.59 1.04 -8.41
CA LEU A 95 -7.03 1.86 -9.48
C LEU A 95 -6.71 1.03 -10.73
N ARG A 96 -6.30 -0.24 -10.58
CA ARG A 96 -6.07 -1.16 -11.71
C ARG A 96 -7.37 -1.68 -12.33
N PHE A 97 -8.42 -1.94 -11.54
CA PHE A 97 -9.70 -2.50 -12.00
C PHE A 97 -10.61 -1.46 -12.65
N ALA A 98 -10.61 -0.20 -12.18
CA ALA A 98 -11.25 0.91 -12.89
C ALA A 98 -10.82 0.97 -14.36
N HIS A 99 -9.61 0.50 -14.66
CA HIS A 99 -9.06 0.43 -16.00
C HIS A 99 -9.54 -0.78 -16.84
N ARG A 100 -9.89 -1.92 -16.23
CA ARG A 100 -10.39 -3.09 -16.98
C ARG A 100 -11.84 -2.91 -17.44
N GLY A 101 -12.64 -2.15 -16.69
CA GLY A 101 -14.03 -1.83 -17.07
C GLY A 101 -14.12 -0.97 -18.33
N ASN A 102 -13.25 0.04 -18.45
CA ASN A 102 -13.29 0.99 -19.56
C ASN A 102 -12.83 0.42 -20.92
N TYR A 103 -12.16 -0.74 -20.95
CA TYR A 103 -11.75 -1.37 -22.21
C TYR A 103 -12.88 -2.13 -22.93
N ASN A 104 -13.97 -2.46 -22.22
CA ASN A 104 -15.10 -3.21 -22.79
C ASN A 104 -16.21 -2.31 -23.36
N ASP A 105 -16.18 -1.01 -23.09
CA ASP A 105 -17.18 -0.04 -23.59
C ASP A 105 -16.75 0.64 -24.90
N GLU A 106 -15.56 0.32 -25.46
CA GLU A 106 -15.02 0.90 -26.69
C GLU A 106 -14.88 -0.10 -27.87
N ILE A 107 -15.61 -1.24 -27.89
CA ILE A 107 -15.73 -2.14 -29.07
C ILE A 107 -17.18 -2.24 -29.55
#